data_AF-A0A7Z7YSB3-F1
#
_entry.id   AF-A0A7Z7YSB3-F1
#
_cell.length_a   1.000
_cell.length_b   1.000
_cell.length_c   1.000
_cell.angle_alpha   90.00
_cell.angle_beta   90.00
_cell.angle_gamma   90.00
#
_symmetry.space_group_name_H-M   'P 1'
#
loop_
_entity.id
_entity.type
_entity.pdbx_description
1 polymer ?
#
loop_
_entity_poly.entity_id
_entity_poly.type
_entity_poly.pdbx_seq_one_letter_code
_entity_poly.pdbx_strand_id
1 'polypeptide(L)'
;YKQNVLKRAKALLSKKGMGRLPGIDGKAKMSKSLNNAIYLSDSPDIIKQKVMSMYTDPNHIRVTDPGRVEGNTVFTYLDAFCKDKKNLAEMKEHYKAGGLGDVKVKKYLNEIIQAELEPIRNRRNQYQNNMDYIYEILKDVSNQTRNIVSQTL
;
A
#
# COMPACT_ATOMS: atom_id res chain seq x y z
N TYR A 1 27.31 30.72 -25.37
CA TYR A 1 27.53 29.27 -25.56
C TYR A 1 28.36 28.75 -24.39
N LYS A 2 27.93 27.66 -23.71
CA LYS A 2 28.43 27.16 -22.39
C LYS A 2 27.76 27.73 -21.11
N GLN A 3 26.51 28.20 -21.17
CA GLN A 3 25.74 28.40 -19.93
C GLN A 3 24.96 27.13 -19.60
N ASN A 4 25.18 26.57 -18.41
CA ASN A 4 24.38 25.46 -17.87
C ASN A 4 23.03 26.01 -17.39
N VAL A 5 22.11 26.25 -18.33
CA VAL A 5 20.78 26.82 -18.05
C VAL A 5 19.85 25.78 -17.40
N LEU A 6 20.03 24.49 -17.72
CA LEU A 6 19.22 23.39 -17.18
C LEU A 6 20.04 22.49 -16.25
N LYS A 7 19.42 22.10 -15.13
CA LYS A 7 20.01 21.14 -14.19
C LYS A 7 19.72 19.71 -14.64
N ARG A 8 20.75 18.84 -14.64
CA ARG A 8 20.58 17.42 -14.91
C ARG A 8 19.82 16.74 -13.76
N ALA A 9 18.66 16.17 -14.06
CA ALA A 9 17.91 15.38 -13.09
C ALA A 9 18.66 14.09 -12.71
N LYS A 10 18.55 13.70 -11.44
CA LYS A 10 19.08 12.42 -10.93
C LYS A 10 17.92 11.49 -10.63
N ALA A 11 18.05 10.22 -11.03
CA ALA A 11 17.05 9.22 -10.73
C ALA A 11 17.07 8.86 -9.23
N LEU A 12 15.89 8.81 -8.62
CA LEU A 12 15.69 8.25 -7.29
C LEU A 12 15.06 6.86 -7.46
N LEU A 13 15.87 5.81 -7.28
CA LEU A 13 15.46 4.42 -7.45
C LEU A 13 15.21 3.79 -6.08
N SER A 14 14.12 3.03 -5.97
CA SER A 14 13.83 2.22 -4.77
C SER A 14 14.83 1.08 -4.63
N LYS A 15 15.08 0.64 -3.40
CA LYS A 15 15.93 -0.55 -3.15
C LYS A 15 15.28 -1.79 -3.80
N LYS A 16 16.12 -2.69 -4.31
CA LYS A 16 15.67 -3.97 -4.91
C LYS A 16 14.78 -4.71 -3.91
N GLY A 17 13.58 -5.12 -4.33
CA GLY A 17 12.60 -5.80 -3.48
C GLY A 17 11.58 -4.86 -2.79
N MET A 18 11.83 -3.56 -2.69
CA MET A 18 10.83 -2.55 -2.25
C MET A 18 9.96 -2.10 -3.42
N GLY A 19 9.51 -3.07 -4.21
CA GLY A 19 8.85 -2.85 -5.49
C GLY A 19 7.36 -2.57 -5.36
N ARG A 20 6.66 -2.85 -6.46
CA ARG A 20 5.22 -2.68 -6.62
C ARG A 20 4.44 -3.64 -5.70
N LEU A 21 3.41 -3.13 -5.02
CA LEU A 21 2.47 -3.99 -4.29
C LEU A 21 1.61 -4.82 -5.27
N PRO A 22 1.43 -6.13 -5.01
CA PRO A 22 0.51 -6.95 -5.77
C PRO A 22 -0.94 -6.56 -5.50
N GLY A 23 -1.84 -6.88 -6.43
CA GLY A 23 -3.27 -6.75 -6.19
C GLY A 23 -3.77 -7.77 -5.17
N ILE A 24 -5.00 -7.57 -4.68
CA ILE A 24 -5.65 -8.54 -3.79
C ILE A 24 -5.85 -9.91 -4.46
N ASP A 25 -5.76 -9.97 -5.79
CA ASP A 25 -5.95 -11.16 -6.63
C ASP A 25 -4.67 -11.99 -6.85
N GLY A 26 -3.54 -11.67 -6.21
CA GLY A 26 -2.29 -12.42 -6.43
C GLY A 26 -1.42 -11.87 -7.55
N LYS A 27 -1.93 -10.96 -8.38
CA LYS A 27 -1.21 -10.51 -9.57
C LYS A 27 -0.15 -9.47 -9.25
N ALA A 28 0.85 -9.36 -10.12
CA ALA A 28 2.04 -8.54 -9.95
C ALA A 28 1.80 -7.03 -9.78
N LYS A 29 0.57 -6.54 -9.97
CA LYS A 29 0.24 -5.11 -9.87
C LYS A 29 -1.14 -4.90 -9.27
N MET A 30 -1.19 -4.07 -8.23
CA MET A 30 -2.41 -3.37 -7.85
C MET A 30 -2.74 -2.27 -8.86
N SER A 31 -3.97 -2.22 -9.38
CA SER A 31 -4.47 -1.09 -10.16
C SER A 31 -5.98 -0.90 -10.06
N LYS A 32 -6.42 0.34 -10.28
CA LYS A 32 -7.85 0.68 -10.40
C LYS A 32 -8.52 -0.08 -11.55
N SER A 33 -7.88 -0.14 -12.71
CA SER A 33 -8.44 -0.80 -13.90
C SER A 33 -8.59 -2.32 -13.78
N LEU A 34 -7.78 -2.96 -12.94
CA LEU A 34 -7.86 -4.40 -12.67
C LEU A 34 -8.84 -4.72 -11.54
N ASN A 35 -9.47 -3.70 -10.94
CA ASN A 35 -10.38 -3.81 -9.81
C ASN A 35 -9.83 -4.67 -8.64
N ASN A 36 -8.52 -4.60 -8.41
CA ASN A 36 -7.81 -5.41 -7.41
C ASN A 36 -7.12 -4.54 -6.34
N ALA A 37 -7.59 -3.31 -6.17
CA ALA A 37 -6.99 -2.29 -5.30
C ALA A 37 -7.75 -2.08 -4.00
N ILE A 38 -6.99 -1.86 -2.93
CA ILE A 38 -7.47 -1.27 -1.67
C ILE A 38 -7.18 0.23 -1.76
N TYR A 39 -8.23 1.05 -1.76
CA TYR A 39 -8.10 2.50 -1.87
C TYR A 39 -7.90 3.13 -0.50
N LEU A 40 -7.15 4.25 -0.48
CA LEU A 40 -6.98 5.06 0.74
C LEU A 40 -8.29 5.63 1.29
N SER A 41 -9.31 5.71 0.44
CA SER A 41 -10.66 6.20 0.77
C SER A 41 -11.66 5.10 1.07
N ASP A 42 -11.27 3.82 1.00
CA ASP A 42 -12.20 2.73 1.30
C ASP A 42 -12.65 2.79 2.77
N SER A 43 -13.92 2.45 3.00
CA SER A 43 -14.46 2.33 4.36
C SER A 43 -13.81 1.13 5.08
N PRO A 44 -13.87 1.11 6.43
CA PRO A 44 -13.36 -0.02 7.19
C PRO A 44 -13.95 -1.37 6.73
N ASP A 45 -15.24 -1.41 6.41
CA ASP A 45 -15.90 -2.64 5.96
C ASP A 45 -15.41 -3.11 4.58
N ILE A 46 -15.22 -2.18 3.64
CA ILE A 46 -14.70 -2.49 2.31
C ILE A 46 -13.26 -3.01 2.40
N ILE A 47 -12.43 -2.39 3.24
CA ILE A 47 -11.06 -2.86 3.48
C ILE A 47 -11.07 -4.27 4.04
N LYS A 48 -11.91 -4.54 5.05
CA LYS A 48 -12.04 -5.86 5.65
C LYS A 48 -12.46 -6.89 4.60
N GLN A 49 -13.47 -6.59 3.78
CA GLN A 49 -13.91 -7.48 2.71
C GLN A 49 -12.77 -7.78 1.73
N LYS A 50 -12.06 -6.74 1.25
CA LYS A 50 -10.94 -6.89 0.31
C LYS A 50 -9.77 -7.69 0.88
N VAL A 51 -9.40 -7.45 2.14
CA VAL A 51 -8.34 -8.20 2.83
C VAL A 51 -8.74 -9.67 3.00
N MET A 52 -10.00 -9.93 3.36
CA MET A 52 -10.50 -11.30 3.51
C MET A 52 -10.53 -12.06 2.17
N SER A 53 -10.79 -11.37 1.06
CA SER A 53 -10.75 -11.94 -0.30
C SER A 53 -9.34 -12.10 -0.88
N MET A 54 -8.28 -11.67 -0.19
CA MET A 54 -6.92 -11.73 -0.73
C MET A 54 -6.48 -13.16 -1.07
N TYR A 55 -5.80 -13.30 -2.20
CA TYR A 55 -5.23 -14.56 -2.67
C TYR A 55 -4.06 -15.00 -1.77
N THR A 56 -4.12 -16.22 -1.26
CA THR A 56 -3.12 -16.84 -0.39
C THR A 56 -2.40 -17.97 -1.11
N ASP A 57 -2.45 -19.20 -0.58
CA ASP A 57 -1.83 -20.38 -1.16
C ASP A 57 -2.93 -21.40 -1.51
N PRO A 58 -3.09 -21.79 -2.79
CA PRO A 58 -4.12 -22.74 -3.20
C PRO A 58 -3.90 -24.14 -2.59
N ASN A 59 -2.68 -24.44 -2.12
CA ASN A 59 -2.35 -25.72 -1.50
C ASN A 59 -2.58 -25.75 0.02
N HIS A 60 -2.82 -24.60 0.64
CA HIS A 60 -3.10 -24.50 2.08
C HIS A 60 -4.61 -24.65 2.34
N ILE A 61 -5.09 -25.91 2.32
CA ILE A 61 -6.52 -26.22 2.38
C ILE A 61 -7.01 -26.30 3.82
N ARG A 62 -6.23 -26.91 4.72
CA ARG A 62 -6.55 -27.03 6.15
C ARG A 62 -5.56 -26.22 6.97
N VAL A 63 -6.01 -25.77 8.14
CA VAL A 63 -5.19 -25.02 9.10
C VAL A 63 -3.93 -25.79 9.51
N THR A 64 -3.99 -27.11 9.54
CA THR A 64 -2.87 -27.99 9.92
C THR A 64 -1.86 -28.19 8.79
N ASP A 65 -2.22 -27.89 7.55
CA ASP A 65 -1.34 -28.11 6.41
C ASP A 65 -0.21 -27.07 6.42
N PRO A 66 1.01 -27.40 5.98
CA PRO A 66 2.07 -26.41 5.83
C PRO A 66 1.72 -25.46 4.67
N GLY A 67 1.83 -24.15 4.91
CA GLY A 67 1.54 -23.13 3.91
C GLY A 67 2.79 -22.49 3.32
N ARG A 68 2.68 -21.97 2.09
CA ARG A 68 3.76 -21.24 1.42
C ARG A 68 3.68 -19.72 1.65
N VAL A 69 4.79 -19.11 2.05
CA VAL A 69 4.90 -17.65 2.23
C VAL A 69 5.25 -16.97 0.90
N GLU A 70 6.11 -17.58 0.08
CA GLU A 70 6.53 -17.02 -1.20
C GLU A 70 5.36 -17.04 -2.20
N GLY A 71 4.99 -15.86 -2.71
CA GLY A 71 3.86 -15.69 -3.62
C GLY A 71 2.52 -15.46 -2.91
N ASN A 72 2.48 -15.53 -1.58
CA ASN A 72 1.29 -15.21 -0.80
C ASN A 72 1.14 -13.69 -0.65
N THR A 73 0.04 -13.13 -1.14
CA THR A 73 -0.17 -11.68 -1.13
C THR A 73 -0.32 -11.12 0.27
N VAL A 74 -0.89 -11.90 1.20
CA VAL A 74 -1.13 -11.45 2.58
C VAL A 74 0.21 -11.21 3.27
N PHE A 75 1.17 -12.13 3.13
CA PHE A 75 2.52 -11.94 3.68
C PHE A 75 3.29 -10.81 2.97
N THR A 76 3.08 -10.61 1.67
CA THR A 76 3.68 -9.48 0.95
C THR A 76 3.22 -8.14 1.53
N TYR A 77 1.94 -8.02 1.90
CA TYR A 77 1.42 -6.81 2.55
C TYR A 77 1.90 -6.69 3.99
N LEU A 78 1.93 -7.80 4.75
CA LEU A 78 2.49 -7.79 6.10
C LEU A 78 3.97 -7.34 6.09
N ASP A 79 4.77 -7.77 5.11
CA ASP A 79 6.15 -7.31 4.96
C ASP A 79 6.25 -5.79 4.75
N ALA A 80 5.31 -5.21 4.00
CA ALA A 80 5.28 -3.78 3.71
C ALA A 80 4.78 -2.94 4.90
N PHE A 81 3.72 -3.38 5.58
CA PHE A 81 3.00 -2.55 6.57
C PHE A 81 3.24 -2.94 8.04
N CYS A 82 3.59 -4.21 8.33
CA CYS A 82 3.82 -4.64 9.71
C CYS A 82 5.12 -4.03 10.24
N LYS A 83 5.02 -3.28 11.34
CA LYS A 83 6.18 -2.70 12.04
C LYS A 83 6.88 -3.71 12.95
N ASP A 84 6.13 -4.62 13.56
CA ASP A 84 6.69 -5.69 14.37
C ASP A 84 7.24 -6.81 13.46
N LYS A 85 8.54 -6.72 13.17
CA LYS A 85 9.22 -7.71 12.33
C LYS A 85 9.49 -9.03 13.04
N LYS A 86 9.53 -9.06 14.39
CA LYS A 86 9.77 -10.28 15.15
C LYS A 86 8.52 -11.17 15.13
N ASN A 87 7.38 -10.61 15.50
CA ASN A 87 6.10 -11.32 15.43
C ASN A 87 5.78 -11.79 14.00
N LEU A 88 6.10 -10.97 12.99
CA LEU A 88 5.92 -11.37 11.59
C LEU A 88 6.80 -12.58 11.20
N ALA A 89 8.05 -12.64 11.68
CA ALA A 89 8.93 -13.77 11.42
C ALA A 89 8.39 -15.06 12.07
N GLU A 90 7.96 -14.99 13.34
CA GLU A 90 7.34 -16.10 14.05
C GLU A 90 6.06 -16.58 13.35
N MET A 91 5.23 -15.63 12.89
CA MET A 91 4.01 -15.94 12.14
C MET A 91 4.31 -16.67 10.83
N LYS A 92 5.36 -16.26 10.11
CA LYS A 92 5.79 -16.92 8.87
C LYS A 92 6.26 -18.35 9.12
N GLU A 93 7.05 -18.57 10.17
CA GLU A 93 7.52 -19.92 10.50
C GLU A 93 6.38 -20.83 10.97
N HIS A 94 5.44 -20.31 11.76
CA HIS A 94 4.23 -21.05 12.13
C HIS A 94 3.36 -21.38 10.91
N TYR A 95 3.22 -20.46 9.95
CA TYR A 95 2.49 -20.73 8.71
C TYR A 95 3.15 -21.84 7.87
N LYS A 96 4.49 -21.84 7.77
CA LYS A 96 5.24 -22.89 7.05
C LYS A 96 5.19 -24.24 7.75
N ALA A 97 5.18 -24.26 9.08
CA ALA A 97 5.07 -25.49 9.85
C ALA A 97 3.66 -26.12 9.80
N GLY A 98 2.65 -25.31 9.52
CA GLY A 98 1.24 -25.67 9.67
C GLY A 98 0.73 -25.39 11.09
N GLY A 99 -0.59 -25.26 11.23
CA GLY A 99 -1.27 -24.87 12.47
C GLY A 99 -1.79 -23.43 12.48
N LEU A 100 -1.49 -22.64 11.42
CA LEU A 100 -1.91 -21.24 11.30
C LEU A 100 -2.78 -21.01 10.07
N GLY A 101 -4.09 -20.84 10.28
CA GLY A 101 -5.05 -20.63 9.20
C GLY A 101 -4.98 -19.23 8.57
N ASP A 102 -5.27 -19.15 7.27
CA ASP A 102 -5.33 -17.91 6.47
C ASP A 102 -6.19 -16.82 7.10
N VAL A 103 -7.32 -17.21 7.69
CA VAL A 103 -8.26 -16.26 8.33
C VAL A 103 -7.57 -15.50 9.47
N LYS A 104 -6.71 -16.16 10.25
CA LYS A 104 -5.99 -15.53 11.36
C LYS A 104 -4.95 -14.54 10.82
N VAL A 105 -4.19 -14.92 9.79
CA VAL A 105 -3.21 -14.06 9.13
C VAL A 105 -3.89 -12.84 8.49
N LYS A 106 -5.03 -13.05 7.80
CA LYS A 106 -5.82 -11.99 7.17
C LYS A 106 -6.44 -11.03 8.19
N LYS A 107 -6.91 -11.52 9.34
CA LYS A 107 -7.39 -10.67 10.44
C LYS A 107 -6.29 -9.75 10.96
N TYR A 108 -5.09 -10.32 11.18
CA TYR A 108 -3.93 -9.54 11.61
C TYR A 108 -3.52 -8.49 10.57
N LEU A 109 -3.51 -8.84 9.29
CA LEU A 109 -3.27 -7.87 8.22
C LEU A 109 -4.33 -6.76 8.21
N ASN A 110 -5.61 -7.11 8.35
CA ASN A 110 -6.69 -6.12 8.39
C ASN A 110 -6.48 -5.13 9.53
N GLU A 111 -6.15 -5.57 10.74
CA GLU A 111 -5.87 -4.67 11.87
C GLU A 111 -4.76 -3.66 11.55
N ILE A 112 -3.66 -4.12 10.95
CA ILE A 112 -2.54 -3.25 10.54
C ILE A 112 -2.99 -2.24 9.48
N ILE A 113 -3.69 -2.68 8.44
CA ILE A 113 -4.15 -1.80 7.36
C ILE A 113 -5.16 -0.78 7.88
N GLN A 114 -6.05 -1.17 8.80
CA GLN A 114 -7.00 -0.25 9.40
C GLN A 114 -6.28 0.85 10.19
N ALA A 115 -5.33 0.48 11.03
CA ALA A 115 -4.55 1.43 11.83
C ALA A 115 -3.74 2.40 10.96
N GLU A 116 -3.20 1.92 9.84
CA GLU A 116 -2.45 2.76 8.90
C GLU A 116 -3.37 3.72 8.11
N LEU A 117 -4.55 3.24 7.67
CA LEU A 117 -5.46 4.03 6.84
C LEU A 117 -6.38 4.96 7.64
N GLU A 118 -6.66 4.68 8.90
CA GLU A 118 -7.52 5.51 9.75
C GLU A 118 -7.10 7.00 9.78
N PRO A 119 -5.84 7.37 10.10
CA PRO A 119 -5.44 8.78 10.09
C PRO A 119 -5.51 9.42 8.69
N ILE A 120 -5.39 8.64 7.63
CA ILE A 120 -5.52 9.12 6.25
C ILE A 120 -7.00 9.41 5.93
N ARG A 121 -7.90 8.50 6.31
CA ARG A 121 -9.35 8.67 6.15
C ARG A 121 -9.87 9.87 6.94
N ASN A 122 -9.41 10.03 8.18
CA ASN A 122 -9.81 11.16 9.03
C ASN A 122 -9.41 12.50 8.41
N ARG A 123 -8.16 12.63 7.93
CA ARG A 123 -7.71 13.82 7.22
C ARG A 123 -8.48 14.05 5.92
N ARG A 124 -8.73 12.99 5.14
CA ARG A 124 -9.54 13.09 3.93
C ARG A 124 -10.94 13.64 4.22
N ASN A 125 -11.60 13.14 5.27
CA ASN A 125 -12.92 13.61 5.66
C ASN A 125 -12.92 15.09 6.08
N GLN A 126 -11.87 15.54 6.80
CA GLN A 126 -11.68 16.95 7.12
C GLN A 126 -11.58 17.81 5.86
N TYR A 127 -10.74 17.41 4.90
CA TYR A 127 -10.57 18.16 3.65
C TYR A 127 -11.79 18.11 2.73
N GLN A 128 -12.54 17.00 2.73
CA GLN A 128 -13.76 16.86 1.94
C GLN A 128 -14.83 17.89 2.35
N ASN A 129 -14.84 18.30 3.62
CA ASN A 129 -15.75 19.32 4.14
C ASN A 129 -15.27 20.76 3.86
N ASN A 130 -14.07 20.95 3.32
CA ASN A 130 -13.50 22.26 3.00
C ASN A 130 -12.83 22.23 1.62
N MET A 131 -13.65 22.17 0.57
CA MET A 131 -13.16 22.10 -0.80
C MET A 131 -12.47 23.39 -1.25
N ASP A 132 -12.91 24.55 -0.74
CA ASP A 132 -12.31 25.85 -1.06
C ASP A 132 -10.84 25.90 -0.65
N TYR A 133 -10.51 25.38 0.54
CA TYR A 133 -9.12 25.25 0.99
C TYR A 133 -8.28 24.37 0.07
N ILE A 134 -8.84 23.28 -0.50
CA ILE A 134 -8.12 22.45 -1.48
C ILE A 134 -7.81 23.26 -2.74
N TYR A 135 -8.78 24.03 -3.24
CA TYR A 135 -8.59 24.87 -4.43
C TYR A 135 -7.58 26.00 -4.17
N GLU A 136 -7.58 26.58 -2.97
CA GLU A 136 -6.59 27.58 -2.56
C GLU A 136 -5.17 27.00 -2.60
N ILE A 137 -4.95 25.83 -1.99
CA ILE A 137 -3.64 25.14 -2.05
C ILE A 137 -3.19 24.92 -3.51
N LEU A 138 -4.10 24.42 -4.36
CA LEU A 138 -3.77 24.16 -5.76
C LEU A 138 -3.41 25.44 -6.52
N LYS A 139 -4.12 26.54 -6.26
CA LYS A 139 -3.87 27.85 -6.86
C LYS A 139 -2.53 28.41 -6.42
N ASP A 140 -2.25 28.38 -5.12
CA ASP A 140 -1.01 28.92 -4.55
C ASP A 140 0.23 28.19 -5.06
N VAL A 141 0.19 26.85 -5.06
CA VAL A 141 1.29 26.03 -5.60
C VAL A 141 1.47 26.29 -7.11
N SER A 142 0.38 26.45 -7.85
CA SER A 142 0.43 26.78 -9.27
C SER A 142 1.09 28.14 -9.53
N ASN A 143 0.77 29.15 -8.71
CA ASN A 143 1.37 30.49 -8.81
C ASN A 143 2.86 30.47 -8.46
N GLN A 144 3.24 29.78 -7.37
CA GLN A 144 4.66 29.60 -7.01
C GLN A 144 5.44 28.91 -8.12
N THR A 145 4.88 27.82 -8.66
CA THR A 145 5.51 27.07 -9.75
C THR A 145 5.64 27.91 -11.02
N ARG A 146 4.62 28.72 -11.36
CA ARG A 146 4.67 29.63 -12.51
C ARG A 146 5.83 30.61 -12.43
N ASN A 147 6.11 31.17 -11.25
CA ASN A 147 7.23 32.10 -11.06
C ASN A 147 8.59 31.41 -11.28
N ILE A 148 8.73 30.15 -10.85
CA ILE A 148 9.95 29.36 -11.08
C ILE A 148 10.12 29.04 -12.57
N VAL A 149 9.03 28.66 -13.23
CA VAL A 149 9.03 28.35 -14.67
C VAL A 149 9.36 29.59 -15.49
N SER A 150 8.80 30.76 -15.17
CA SER A 150 9.10 32.01 -15.87
C SER A 150 10.55 32.47 -15.72
N GLN A 151 11.24 32.08 -14.64
CA GLN A 151 12.68 32.33 -14.49
C GLN A 151 13.54 31.36 -15.31
N THR A 152 12.97 30.23 -15.71
CA THR A 152 13.65 29.16 -16.45
C THR A 152 13.49 29.31 -17.98
N LEU A 153 12.36 29.87 -18.43
CA LEU A 153 12.06 30.24 -19.81
C LEU A 153 12.85 31.48 -20.25
#